data_AF-A0A383AF98-F1
#
_entry.id   AF-A0A383AF98-F1
#
_cell.length_a   1.000
_cell.length_b   1.000
_cell.length_c   1.000
_cell.angle_alpha   90.00
_cell.angle_beta   90.00
_cell.angle_gamma   90.00
#
_symmetry.space_group_name_H-M   'P 1'
#
loop_
_entity.id
_entity.type
_entity.pdbx_description
1 polymer ?
#
loop_
_entity_poly.entity_id
_entity_poly.type
_entity_poly.pdbx_seq_one_letter_code
_entity_poly.pdbx_strand_id
1 'polypeptide(L)' 'MNFLKIILLFISFLGAQHVACSDEKEYYVNGNIEFCFLEQSDTLSGQPLPKGTGVHFTEEGVFDWCFLQKNTEIQGHL' A
#
# COMPACT_ATOMS: atom_id res chain seq x y z
N MET A 1 -0.28 13.80 -35.81
CA MET A 1 -0.95 14.35 -34.60
C MET A 1 -1.69 13.23 -33.92
N ASN A 2 -1.25 12.80 -32.73
CA ASN A 2 -2.00 12.04 -31.70
C ASN A 2 -1.09 11.37 -30.63
N PHE A 3 0.17 11.79 -30.48
CA PHE A 3 1.02 11.29 -29.38
C PHE A 3 0.70 11.93 -28.02
N LEU A 4 -0.02 13.07 -28.00
CA LEU A 4 -0.26 13.86 -26.79
C LEU A 4 -1.29 13.23 -25.83
N LYS A 5 -2.19 12.37 -26.33
CA LYS A 5 -3.24 11.74 -25.50
C LYS A 5 -2.73 10.58 -24.64
N ILE A 6 -1.64 9.91 -25.06
CA ILE A 6 -1.06 8.77 -24.32
C ILE A 6 -0.30 9.25 -23.07
N ILE A 7 0.29 10.46 -23.13
CA ILE A 7 1.08 11.02 -22.02
C ILE A 7 0.18 11.48 -20.86
N LEU A 8 -1.06 11.89 -21.12
CA LEU A 8 -1.99 12.37 -20.09
C LEU A 8 -2.56 11.25 -19.18
N LEU A 9 -2.43 9.97 -19.55
CA LEU A 9 -2.84 8.84 -18.71
C LEU A 9 -1.83 8.52 -17.60
N PHE A 10 -0.60 9.05 -17.67
CA PHE A 10 0.44 8.79 -16.67
C PHE A 10 0.50 9.84 -15.54
N ILE A 11 -0.24 10.95 -15.65
CA ILE A 11 -0.06 12.13 -14.77
C ILE A 11 -0.85 12.04 -13.46
N SER A 12 -1.65 11.00 -13.22
CA SER A 12 -2.37 10.83 -11.94
C SER A 12 -1.67 9.89 -10.93
N PHE A 13 -0.45 9.40 -11.21
CA PHE A 13 0.20 8.41 -10.34
C PHE A 13 1.19 8.99 -9.30
N LEU A 14 1.19 10.32 -9.11
CA LEU A 14 2.08 10.99 -8.16
C LEU A 14 1.26 11.43 -6.94
N GLY A 15 1.13 10.54 -5.95
CA GLY A 15 0.72 10.94 -4.60
C GLY A 15 -0.33 10.07 -3.92
N ALA A 16 -0.90 9.07 -4.59
CA ALA A 16 -1.80 8.14 -3.94
C ALA A 16 -1.05 6.82 -3.68
N GLN A 17 -0.87 6.50 -2.40
CA GLN A 17 -0.57 5.13 -2.00
C GLN A 17 -1.80 4.29 -2.34
N HIS A 18 -1.75 3.59 -3.47
CA HIS A 18 -2.84 2.73 -3.95
C HIS A 18 -2.84 1.43 -3.15
N VAL A 19 -3.30 1.51 -1.91
CA VAL A 19 -3.49 0.37 -1.02
C VAL A 19 -4.90 0.41 -0.46
N ALA A 20 -5.62 -0.70 -0.55
CA ALA A 20 -6.96 -0.83 0.00
C ALA A 20 -6.88 -0.95 1.52
N CYS A 21 -6.88 0.20 2.20
CA CYS A 21 -6.73 0.35 3.64
C CYS A 21 -8.06 0.62 4.34
N SER A 22 -8.19 0.15 5.59
CA SER A 22 -9.30 0.41 6.50
C SER A 22 -9.58 1.90 6.66
N ASP A 23 -10.79 2.29 7.03
CA ASP A 23 -11.11 3.68 7.36
C ASP A 23 -10.17 4.28 8.43
N GLU A 24 -9.78 3.47 9.41
CA GLU A 24 -8.75 3.82 10.39
C GLU A 24 -7.36 3.80 9.74
N LYS A 25 -6.76 4.98 9.58
CA LYS A 25 -5.44 5.22 8.98
C LYS A 25 -4.70 6.27 9.80
N GLU A 26 -3.40 6.09 9.94
CA GLU A 26 -2.48 7.08 10.45
C GLU A 26 -1.74 7.73 9.28
N TYR A 27 -1.37 9.01 9.42
CA TYR A 27 -0.79 9.81 8.35
C TYR A 27 0.40 10.63 8.85
N TYR A 28 1.42 10.72 8.01
CA TYR A 28 2.44 11.75 8.13
C TYR A 28 1.87 13.14 7.83
N VAL A 29 2.60 14.18 8.24
CA VAL A 29 2.22 15.59 8.01
C VAL A 29 2.05 15.92 6.52
N ASN A 30 2.79 15.23 5.65
CA ASN A 30 2.72 15.41 4.21
C ASN A 30 1.48 14.74 3.56
N GLY A 31 0.65 14.06 4.34
CA GLY A 31 -0.57 13.40 3.90
C GLY A 31 -0.38 11.97 3.37
N ASN A 32 0.85 11.45 3.37
CA ASN A 32 1.10 10.04 3.12
C ASN A 32 0.58 9.21 4.29
N ILE A 33 -0.02 8.06 3.99
CA ILE A 33 -0.36 7.04 4.98
C ILE A 33 0.95 6.61 5.66
N GLU A 34 0.96 6.65 6.99
CA GLU A 34 2.00 6.10 7.85
C GLU A 34 1.68 4.65 8.17
N PHE A 35 0.45 4.38 8.61
CA PHE A 35 0.01 3.05 9.01
C PHE A 35 -1.46 2.82 8.68
N CYS A 36 -1.82 1.61 8.25
CA CYS A 36 -3.21 1.18 8.07
C CYS A 36 -3.35 -0.34 8.21
N PHE A 37 -4.58 -0.83 8.37
CA PHE A 37 -4.89 -2.24 8.16
C PHE A 37 -5.41 -2.48 6.75
N LEU A 38 -4.99 -3.58 6.10
CA LEU A 38 -5.51 -3.94 4.79
C LEU A 38 -6.99 -4.37 4.85
N GLU A 39 -7.85 -3.80 4.02
CA GLU A 39 -9.28 -4.17 3.93
C GLU A 39 -9.54 -5.47 3.18
N GLN A 40 -8.60 -5.86 2.35
CA GLN A 40 -8.57 -7.07 1.54
C GLN A 40 -7.14 -7.57 1.43
N SER A 41 -6.96 -8.83 1.02
CA SER A 41 -5.61 -9.32 0.71
C SER A 41 -5.04 -8.53 -0.48
N ASP A 42 -3.76 -8.20 -0.40
CA ASP A 42 -3.07 -7.39 -1.41
C ASP A 42 -1.63 -7.89 -1.60
N THR A 43 -0.95 -7.43 -2.65
CA THR A 43 0.47 -7.71 -2.90
C THR A 43 1.28 -6.44 -2.77
N LEU A 44 1.99 -6.29 -1.65
CA LEU A 44 2.88 -5.14 -1.42
C LEU A 44 4.34 -5.57 -1.58
N SER A 45 5.10 -4.84 -2.40
CA SER A 45 6.50 -5.17 -2.73
C SER A 45 6.71 -6.63 -3.16
N GLY A 46 5.73 -7.21 -3.88
CA GLY A 46 5.75 -8.60 -4.35
C GLY A 46 5.41 -9.65 -3.29
N GLN A 47 5.09 -9.25 -2.05
CA GLN A 47 4.65 -10.15 -0.99
C GLN A 47 3.12 -10.16 -0.88
N PRO A 48 2.45 -11.33 -0.99
CA PRO A 48 1.04 -11.43 -0.71
C PRO A 48 0.81 -11.27 0.80
N LEU A 49 0.03 -10.25 1.17
CA LEU A 49 -0.34 -9.97 2.55
C LEU A 49 -1.85 -10.18 2.73
N PRO A 50 -2.28 -10.91 3.77
CA PRO A 50 -3.71 -11.14 4.00
C PRO A 50 -4.42 -9.88 4.49
N LYS A 51 -5.74 -9.84 4.27
CA LYS A 51 -6.64 -8.87 4.91
C LYS A 51 -6.37 -8.75 6.41
N GLY A 52 -6.39 -7.53 6.92
CA GLY A 52 -6.18 -7.20 8.33
C GLY A 52 -4.72 -7.25 8.77
N THR A 53 -3.77 -7.39 7.84
CA THR A 53 -2.36 -7.11 8.09
C THR A 53 -2.20 -5.61 8.34
N GLY A 54 -1.53 -5.23 9.42
CA GLY A 54 -1.16 -3.84 9.67
C GLY A 54 0.09 -3.50 8.88
N VAL A 55 0.04 -2.53 7.98
CA VAL A 55 1.15 -2.16 7.09
C VAL A 55 1.62 -0.76 7.40
N HIS A 56 2.93 -0.57 7.38
CA HIS A 56 3.59 0.71 7.59
C HIS A 56 4.30 1.16 6.32
N PHE A 57 4.29 2.46 6.09
CA PHE A 57 4.99 3.10 4.97
C PHE A 57 5.97 4.16 5.50
N THR A 58 7.03 4.42 4.75
CA THR A 58 7.92 5.57 5.03
C THR A 58 7.21 6.90 4.77
N GLU A 59 7.81 8.01 5.21
CA GLU A 59 7.27 9.34 4.94
C GLU A 59 7.15 9.64 3.44
N GLU A 60 7.93 8.98 2.58
CA GLU A 60 7.86 9.04 1.12
C GLU A 60 6.76 8.14 0.51
N GLY A 61 6.04 7.37 1.33
CA GLY A 61 4.94 6.49 0.92
C GLY A 61 5.40 5.13 0.39
N VAL A 62 6.61 4.69 0.75
CA VAL A 62 7.16 3.38 0.35
C VAL A 62 6.84 2.36 1.43
N PHE A 63 6.35 1.17 1.04
CA PHE A 63 6.12 0.08 1.98
C PHE A 63 7.42 -0.32 2.69
N ASP A 64 7.40 -0.37 4.03
CA ASP A 64 8.58 -0.59 4.87
C ASP A 64 8.46 -1.91 5.66
N TRP A 65 7.48 -2.01 6.55
CA TRP A 65 7.25 -3.19 7.37
C TRP A 65 5.76 -3.44 7.62
N CYS A 66 5.43 -4.61 8.19
CA CYS A 66 4.06 -4.94 8.56
C CYS A 66 3.99 -5.77 9.86
N PHE A 67 2.86 -5.69 10.54
CA PHE A 67 2.45 -6.61 11.59
C PHE A 67 1.57 -7.71 11.00
N LEU A 68 2.13 -8.91 10.96
CA LEU A 68 1.40 -10.11 10.57
C LEU A 68 0.52 -10.59 11.71
N GLN A 69 -0.66 -11.10 11.37
CA GLN A 69 -1.51 -11.78 12.35
C GLN A 69 -0.82 -13.07 12.82
N LYS A 70 -1.18 -13.54 14.01
CA LYS A 70 -0.66 -14.79 14.56
C LYS A 70 -0.93 -15.95 13.59
N ASN A 71 0.08 -16.80 13.36
CA ASN A 71 0.03 -17.93 12.43
C ASN A 71 -0.20 -17.53 10.95
N THR A 72 0.23 -16.33 10.53
CA THR A 72 0.22 -15.95 9.11
C THR A 72 1.31 -16.73 8.38
N GLU A 73 0.93 -17.45 7.33
CA GLU A 73 1.89 -18.08 6.42
C GLU A 73 2.47 -17.07 5.44
N ILE A 74 3.79 -16.98 5.36
CA ILE A 74 4.52 -16.24 4.33
C ILE A 74 5.17 -17.24 3.40
N GLN A 75 4.76 -17.22 2.12
CA GLN A 75 5.29 -18.12 1.09
C GLN A 75 5.19 -19.62 1.49
N GLY A 76 4.16 -20.00 2.24
CA GLY A 76 3.95 -21.37 2.71
C GLY A 76 4.72 -21.74 3.98
N HIS A 77 5.32 -20.77 4.68
CA HIS A 77 6.03 -20.97 5.94
C HIS A 77 5.37 -20.17 7.08
N LEU A 78 5.18 -20.81 8.24
CA LEU A 78 4.66 -20.24 9.49
C LEU A 78 5.75 -19.56 10.33
#